data_AF-A0A0F8ZVU6-F1
#
_entry.id   AF-A0A0F8ZVU6-F1
#
_cell.length_a   1.000
_cell.length_b   1.000
_cell.length_c   1.000
_cell.angle_alpha   90.00
_cell.angle_beta   90.00
_cell.angle_gamma   90.00
#
_symmetry.space_group_name_H-M   'P 1'
#
loop_
_entity.id
_entity.type
_entity.pdbx_description
1 polymer ?
#
loop_
_entity_poly.entity_id
_entity_poly.type
_entity_poly.pdbx_seq_one_letter_code
_entity_poly.pdbx_strand_id
1 'polypeptide(L)'
;MGNRNMKVLFIEDDEVDRMAFARFVKKEKLPYDLFLLKTRPRPNIILERKESIVVALDVEITYSLEREGWIREILRHCQVLRKDTELNVEDRIDLAISTSSNQIRLAIEESTSLIRGETLAVNIVERLDDSSQIREISLSAGTVQISLKKV
;
A
#
# COMPACT_ATOMS: atom_id res chain seq x y z
N MET A 1 -13.12 -6.35 5.54
CA MET A 1 -13.13 -5.29 4.51
C MET A 1 -13.04 -3.94 5.20
N GLY A 2 -11.83 -3.42 5.41
CA GLY A 2 -11.61 -2.10 6.00
C GLY A 2 -11.79 -1.03 4.92
N ASN A 3 -12.80 -0.20 5.07
CA ASN A 3 -13.12 0.90 4.16
C ASN A 3 -11.95 1.90 4.16
N ARG A 4 -11.11 1.92 3.11
CA ARG A 4 -9.96 2.84 3.04
C ARG A 4 -10.42 4.18 2.47
N ASN A 5 -10.69 5.12 3.37
CA ASN A 5 -10.96 6.51 3.02
C ASN A 5 -9.65 7.20 2.62
N MET A 6 -9.33 7.22 1.32
CA MET A 6 -8.41 8.22 0.78
C MET A 6 -9.12 9.57 0.86
N LYS A 7 -8.74 10.42 1.82
CA LYS A 7 -9.27 11.78 1.95
C LYS A 7 -8.53 12.69 0.97
N VAL A 8 -8.99 12.72 -0.28
CA VAL A 8 -8.59 13.76 -1.21
C VAL A 8 -9.39 15.01 -0.86
N LEU A 9 -8.72 16.01 -0.29
CA LEU A 9 -9.33 17.26 0.07
C LEU A 9 -9.15 18.22 -1.10
N PHE A 10 -10.17 18.30 -1.97
CA PHE A 10 -10.24 19.35 -2.97
C PHE A 10 -10.62 20.64 -2.24
N ILE A 11 -9.69 21.59 -2.16
CA ILE A 11 -9.98 22.93 -1.68
C ILE A 11 -9.49 23.89 -2.75
N GLU A 12 -10.33 24.86 -3.09
CA GLU A 12 -9.95 25.97 -3.94
C GLU A 12 -8.85 26.80 -3.26
N ASP A 13 -7.87 27.26 -4.02
CA ASP A 13 -6.72 28.01 -3.50
C ASP A 13 -7.13 29.16 -2.56
N ASP A 14 -8.07 29.97 -3.05
CA ASP A 14 -8.63 31.11 -2.34
C ASP A 14 -9.35 30.72 -1.04
N GLU A 15 -9.90 29.52 -0.93
CA GLU A 15 -10.53 29.04 0.29
C GLU A 15 -9.49 28.57 1.30
N VAL A 16 -8.42 27.87 0.86
CA VAL A 16 -7.31 27.45 1.74
C VAL A 16 -6.68 28.65 2.42
N ASP A 17 -6.41 29.70 1.65
CA ASP A 17 -5.73 30.87 2.19
C ASP A 17 -6.65 31.72 3.06
N ARG A 18 -7.94 31.83 2.73
CA ARG A 18 -8.95 32.46 3.62
C ARG A 18 -9.11 31.72 4.94
N MET A 19 -9.15 30.38 4.91
CA MET A 19 -9.22 29.56 6.13
C MET A 19 -7.97 29.73 6.99
N ALA A 20 -6.78 29.76 6.37
CA ALA A 20 -5.54 30.02 7.09
C ALA A 20 -5.53 31.43 7.70
N PHE A 21 -5.92 32.45 6.92
CA PHE A 21 -6.03 33.83 7.37
C PHE A 21 -6.95 33.97 8.59
N ALA A 22 -8.16 33.42 8.54
CA ALA A 22 -9.12 33.46 9.66
C ALA A 22 -8.59 32.76 10.92
N ARG A 23 -7.76 31.72 10.77
CA ARG A 23 -7.17 30.99 11.91
C ARG A 23 -6.06 31.80 12.60
N PHE A 24 -5.29 32.57 11.85
CA PHE A 24 -4.16 33.37 12.36
C PHE A 24 -4.58 34.78 12.79
N VAL A 25 -5.48 35.43 12.05
CA VAL A 25 -6.01 36.76 12.36
C VAL A 25 -7.28 36.61 13.18
N LYS A 26 -7.13 36.30 14.47
CA LYS A 26 -8.25 36.01 15.37
C LYS A 26 -9.10 37.23 15.78
N LYS A 27 -8.72 38.48 15.44
CA LYS A 27 -9.32 39.63 16.13
C LYS A 27 -9.43 40.99 15.44
N GLU A 28 -9.13 41.17 14.15
CA GLU A 28 -9.34 42.48 13.52
C GLU A 28 -9.98 42.40 12.14
N LYS A 29 -10.74 43.45 11.78
CA LYS A 29 -11.36 43.70 10.46
C LYS A 29 -10.29 44.00 9.40
N LEU A 30 -9.26 43.18 9.33
CA LEU A 30 -8.17 43.35 8.39
C LEU A 30 -8.55 42.70 7.06
N PRO A 31 -8.48 43.45 5.94
CA PRO A 31 -8.72 42.92 4.61
C PRO A 31 -7.70 41.82 4.24
N TYR A 32 -8.17 40.71 3.67
CA TYR A 32 -7.35 39.55 3.29
C TYR A 32 -6.31 39.89 2.21
N ASP A 33 -6.64 40.80 1.30
CA ASP A 33 -5.82 41.31 0.20
C ASP A 33 -4.58 42.11 0.65
N LEU A 34 -4.49 42.46 1.95
CA LEU A 34 -3.33 43.16 2.52
C LEU A 34 -2.22 42.21 3.03
N PHE A 35 -2.42 40.89 2.95
CA PHE A 35 -1.53 39.89 3.52
C PHE A 35 -1.00 38.92 2.47
N LEU A 36 0.29 38.62 2.56
CA LEU A 36 0.90 37.53 1.80
C LEU A 36 1.02 36.31 2.71
N LEU A 37 0.07 35.38 2.61
CA LEU A 37 0.10 34.14 3.36
C LEU A 37 1.10 33.17 2.69
N LYS A 38 2.09 32.69 3.44
CA LYS A 38 2.99 31.61 2.99
C LYS A 38 2.76 30.39 3.87
N THR A 39 2.06 29.40 3.35
CA THR A 39 1.93 28.08 3.96
C THR A 39 3.12 27.20 3.59
N ARG A 40 3.58 26.38 4.54
CA ARG A 40 4.53 25.29 4.28
C ARG A 40 3.83 23.98 4.65
N PRO A 41 3.88 22.95 3.78
CA PRO A 41 3.35 21.65 4.14
C PRO A 41 4.15 21.04 5.30
N ARG A 42 3.54 20.08 6.01
CA ARG A 42 4.29 19.25 6.96
C ARG A 42 5.35 18.46 6.19
N PRO A 43 6.47 18.05 6.84
CA PRO A 43 7.55 17.35 6.14
C PRO A 43 7.13 16.08 5.39
N ASN A 44 6.12 15.36 5.89
CA ASN A 44 5.56 14.14 5.29
C ASN A 44 4.44 14.40 4.28
N ILE A 45 4.13 15.65 3.96
CA ILE A 45 3.08 16.00 3.01
C ILE A 45 3.73 16.56 1.75
N ILE A 46 3.56 15.88 0.63
CA ILE A 46 3.84 16.43 -0.70
C ILE A 46 2.59 17.20 -1.13
N LEU A 47 2.77 18.46 -1.51
CA LEU A 47 1.69 19.34 -1.93
C LEU A 47 1.93 19.73 -3.39
N GLU A 48 0.97 19.41 -4.25
CA GLU A 48 0.95 19.82 -5.64
C GLU A 48 -0.24 20.72 -5.90
N ARG A 49 -0.01 21.79 -6.66
CA ARG A 49 -1.01 22.82 -6.97
C ARG A 49 -1.08 23.01 -8.48
N LYS A 50 -2.29 22.94 -9.04
CA LYS A 50 -2.56 23.28 -10.43
C LYS A 50 -3.87 24.05 -10.52
N GLU A 51 -3.80 25.30 -11.00
CA GLU A 51 -4.94 26.23 -11.06
C GLU A 51 -5.63 26.33 -9.68
N SER A 52 -6.92 26.00 -9.60
CA SER A 52 -7.70 26.01 -8.37
C SER A 52 -7.64 24.70 -7.57
N ILE A 53 -6.88 23.70 -8.01
CA ILE A 53 -6.81 22.39 -7.33
C ILE A 53 -5.52 22.26 -6.52
N VAL A 54 -5.68 21.89 -5.25
CA VAL A 54 -4.59 21.46 -4.36
C VAL A 54 -4.74 19.98 -4.05
N VAL A 55 -3.65 19.22 -4.24
CA VAL A 55 -3.54 17.83 -3.81
C VAL A 55 -2.46 17.76 -2.73
N ALA A 56 -2.83 17.24 -1.56
CA ALA A 56 -1.91 16.95 -0.47
C ALA A 56 -1.82 15.44 -0.27
N LEU A 57 -0.63 14.88 -0.44
CA LEU A 57 -0.35 13.45 -0.24
C LEU A 57 0.52 13.25 0.99
N ASP A 58 0.01 12.47 1.95
CA ASP A 58 0.81 11.97 3.06
C ASP A 58 1.67 10.80 2.59
N VAL A 59 2.99 10.97 2.66
CA VAL A 59 3.98 9.98 2.26
C VAL A 59 4.57 9.21 3.44
N GLU A 60 4.02 9.39 4.65
CA GLU A 60 4.39 8.58 5.79
C GLU A 60 3.90 7.13 5.60
N ILE A 61 4.84 6.22 5.40
CA ILE A 61 4.55 4.80 5.31
C ILE A 61 4.43 4.23 6.72
N THR A 62 3.20 3.94 7.12
CA THR A 62 2.93 3.27 8.40
C THR A 62 3.19 1.77 8.32
N TYR A 63 3.46 1.12 9.45
CA TYR A 63 3.67 -0.33 9.51
C TYR A 63 2.53 -1.15 8.90
N SER A 64 1.27 -0.70 9.01
CA SER A 64 0.14 -1.41 8.39
C SER A 64 0.17 -1.31 6.86
N LEU A 65 0.61 -0.18 6.31
CA LEU A 65 0.82 0.01 4.87
C LEU A 65 1.97 -0.84 4.36
N GLU A 66 3.06 -0.97 5.12
CA GLU A 66 4.17 -1.86 4.74
C GLU A 66 3.72 -3.31 4.65
N ARG A 67 3.03 -3.83 5.69
CA ARG A 67 2.54 -5.22 5.70
C ARG A 67 1.61 -5.48 4.52
N GLU A 68 0.68 -4.58 4.27
CA GLU A 68 -0.20 -4.68 3.10
C GLU A 68 0.59 -4.69 1.79
N GLY A 69 1.58 -3.80 1.65
CA GLY A 69 2.45 -3.71 0.49
C GLY A 69 3.18 -5.03 0.23
N TRP A 70 3.74 -5.65 1.28
CA TRP A 70 4.39 -6.96 1.20
C TRP A 70 3.44 -8.05 0.71
N ILE A 71 2.23 -8.13 1.25
CA ILE A 71 1.25 -9.13 0.84
C ILE A 71 0.81 -8.91 -0.61
N ARG A 72 0.56 -7.67 -1.02
CA ARG A 72 0.23 -7.34 -2.41
C ARG A 72 1.34 -7.78 -3.36
N GLU A 73 2.59 -7.56 -2.98
CA GLU A 73 3.74 -7.91 -3.81
C GLU A 73 3.94 -9.43 -3.91
N ILE A 74 3.75 -10.16 -2.80
CA ILE A 74 3.73 -11.63 -2.78
C ILE A 74 2.63 -12.15 -3.72
N LEU A 75 1.41 -11.63 -3.59
CA LEU A 75 0.28 -12.02 -4.45
C LEU A 75 0.55 -11.74 -5.92
N ARG A 76 1.11 -10.57 -6.25
CA ARG A 76 1.51 -10.23 -7.62
C ARG A 76 2.47 -11.28 -8.18
N HIS A 77 3.47 -11.67 -7.40
CA HIS A 77 4.44 -12.69 -7.82
C HIS A 77 3.84 -14.09 -7.90
N CYS A 78 2.88 -14.46 -7.05
CA CYS A 78 2.12 -15.70 -7.21
C CYS A 78 1.40 -15.74 -8.56
N GLN A 79 0.74 -14.65 -8.96
CA GLN A 79 0.06 -14.59 -10.27
C GLN A 79 1.03 -14.64 -11.45
N VAL A 80 2.20 -14.02 -11.34
CA VAL A 80 3.27 -14.16 -12.34
C VAL A 80 3.74 -15.61 -12.42
N LEU A 81 4.01 -16.25 -11.28
CA LEU A 81 4.48 -17.63 -11.24
C LEU A 81 3.44 -18.62 -11.81
N ARG A 82 2.14 -18.38 -11.61
CA ARG A 82 1.07 -19.16 -12.27
C ARG A 82 1.14 -19.08 -13.79
N LYS A 83 1.37 -17.88 -14.33
CA LYS A 83 1.52 -17.69 -15.78
C LYS A 83 2.77 -18.38 -16.32
N ASP A 84 3.90 -18.24 -15.61
CA ASP A 84 5.17 -18.85 -16.00
C ASP A 84 5.11 -20.39 -15.99
N THR A 85 4.23 -20.96 -15.16
CA THR A 85 3.99 -22.41 -15.04
C THR A 85 2.77 -22.89 -15.83
N GLU A 86 2.23 -22.04 -16.72
CA GLU A 86 1.09 -22.34 -17.60
C GLU A 86 -0.18 -22.80 -16.84
N LEU A 87 -0.35 -22.35 -15.59
CA LEU A 87 -1.55 -22.62 -14.80
C LEU A 87 -2.67 -21.63 -15.13
N ASN A 88 -3.90 -22.14 -15.14
CA ASN A 88 -5.08 -21.30 -15.32
C ASN A 88 -5.43 -20.56 -14.03
N VAL A 89 -6.11 -19.42 -14.15
CA VAL A 89 -6.50 -18.57 -13.00
C VAL A 89 -7.40 -19.32 -12.01
N GLU A 90 -8.21 -20.26 -12.51
CA GLU A 90 -9.14 -21.11 -11.77
C GLU A 90 -8.53 -22.38 -11.16
N ASP A 91 -7.28 -22.70 -11.50
CA ASP A 91 -6.61 -23.90 -10.99
C ASP A 91 -6.33 -23.78 -9.49
N ARG A 92 -6.67 -24.82 -8.73
CA ARG A 92 -6.30 -24.93 -7.33
C ARG A 92 -4.83 -25.30 -7.19
N ILE A 93 -4.15 -24.70 -6.23
CA ILE A 93 -2.71 -24.88 -6.03
C ILE A 93 -2.37 -25.23 -4.58
N ASP A 94 -1.24 -25.90 -4.41
CA ASP A 94 -0.48 -25.83 -3.17
C ASP A 94 0.56 -24.73 -3.31
N LEU A 95 0.66 -23.87 -2.29
CA LEU A 95 1.53 -22.70 -2.29
C LEU A 95 2.56 -22.82 -1.17
N ALA A 96 3.84 -22.87 -1.50
CA ALA A 96 4.91 -22.68 -0.54
C ALA A 96 5.26 -21.20 -0.41
N ILE A 97 5.35 -20.72 0.83
CA ILE A 97 5.89 -19.40 1.16
C ILE A 97 6.86 -19.56 2.32
N SER A 98 8.12 -19.20 2.13
CA SER A 98 9.12 -19.17 3.19
C SER A 98 9.84 -17.84 3.27
N THR A 99 10.18 -17.44 4.50
CA THR A 99 10.95 -16.23 4.76
C THR A 99 11.69 -16.39 6.09
N SER A 100 12.88 -15.82 6.19
CA SER A 100 13.61 -15.69 7.47
C SER A 100 13.16 -14.48 8.29
N SER A 101 12.37 -13.57 7.71
CA SER A 101 11.91 -12.35 8.37
C SER A 101 10.68 -12.60 9.23
N ASN A 102 10.79 -12.36 10.53
CA ASN A 102 9.67 -12.47 11.47
C ASN A 102 8.52 -11.52 11.12
N GLN A 103 8.82 -10.31 10.65
CA GLN A 103 7.80 -9.30 10.32
C GLN A 103 6.97 -9.74 9.11
N ILE A 104 7.63 -10.28 8.07
CA ILE A 104 6.95 -10.75 6.88
C ILE A 104 6.14 -12.01 7.19
N ARG A 105 6.69 -12.92 7.99
CA ARG A 105 5.98 -14.12 8.48
C ARG A 105 4.68 -13.75 9.20
N LEU A 106 4.72 -12.81 10.15
CA LEU A 106 3.51 -12.32 10.83
C LEU A 106 2.50 -11.70 9.86
N ALA A 107 2.97 -10.91 8.87
CA ALA A 107 2.09 -10.34 7.86
C ALA A 107 1.39 -11.42 7.01
N ILE A 108 2.11 -12.49 6.64
CA ILE A 108 1.58 -13.64 5.91
C ILE A 108 0.53 -14.37 6.77
N GLU A 109 0.86 -14.65 8.04
CA GLU A 109 -0.05 -15.31 8.99
C GLU A 109 -1.36 -14.53 9.14
N GLU A 110 -1.28 -13.21 9.40
CA GLU A 110 -2.44 -12.30 9.49
C GLU A 110 -3.27 -12.27 8.20
N SER A 111 -2.63 -12.48 7.04
CA SER A 111 -3.25 -12.37 5.71
C SER A 111 -3.53 -13.71 5.04
N THR A 112 -3.39 -14.83 5.75
CA THR A 112 -3.52 -16.20 5.20
C THR A 112 -4.83 -16.39 4.43
N SER A 113 -5.94 -15.88 4.98
CA SER A 113 -7.26 -15.99 4.34
C SER A 113 -7.35 -15.23 3.02
N LEU A 114 -6.74 -14.02 2.96
CA LEU A 114 -6.65 -13.24 1.74
C LEU A 114 -5.78 -13.96 0.70
N ILE A 115 -4.63 -14.47 1.12
CA ILE A 115 -3.71 -15.19 0.23
C ILE A 115 -4.40 -16.40 -0.41
N ARG A 116 -5.08 -17.23 0.38
CA ARG A 116 -5.83 -18.37 -0.14
C ARG A 116 -6.93 -17.95 -1.12
N GLY A 117 -7.69 -16.90 -0.78
CA GLY A 117 -8.78 -16.41 -1.64
C GLY A 117 -8.28 -15.93 -3.01
N GLU A 118 -7.20 -15.14 -3.03
CA GLU A 118 -6.66 -14.54 -4.25
C GLU A 118 -5.86 -15.53 -5.12
N THR A 119 -5.33 -16.60 -4.52
CA THR A 119 -4.48 -17.58 -5.23
C THR A 119 -5.15 -18.92 -5.49
N LEU A 120 -6.35 -19.15 -4.95
CA LEU A 120 -7.02 -20.46 -4.91
C LEU A 120 -6.14 -21.57 -4.27
N ALA A 121 -5.28 -21.18 -3.33
CA ALA A 121 -4.43 -22.12 -2.62
C ALA A 121 -5.23 -23.00 -1.65
N VAL A 122 -5.10 -24.31 -1.78
CA VAL A 122 -5.70 -25.31 -0.88
C VAL A 122 -4.84 -25.47 0.36
N ASN A 123 -3.52 -25.61 0.18
CA ASN A 123 -2.55 -25.62 1.26
C ASN A 123 -1.56 -24.47 1.11
N ILE A 124 -1.13 -23.93 2.27
CA ILE A 124 0.00 -23.01 2.36
C ILE A 124 1.01 -23.64 3.31
N VAL A 125 2.22 -23.88 2.82
CA VAL A 125 3.30 -24.60 3.53
C VAL A 125 4.61 -23.82 3.43
N GLU A 126 5.64 -24.20 4.18
CA GLU A 126 6.96 -23.55 4.07
C GLU A 126 7.74 -24.03 2.84
N ARG A 127 7.53 -25.28 2.42
CA ARG A 127 8.28 -25.91 1.33
C ARG A 127 7.43 -26.93 0.58
N LEU A 128 7.63 -27.01 -0.73
CA LEU A 128 7.11 -28.06 -1.61
C LEU A 128 8.28 -28.84 -2.18
N ASP A 129 8.30 -30.15 -1.98
CA ASP A 129 9.40 -31.02 -2.41
C ASP A 129 9.46 -31.17 -3.95
N ASP A 130 8.31 -31.12 -4.63
CA ASP A 130 8.17 -31.27 -6.08
C ASP A 130 7.91 -29.94 -6.82
N SER A 131 8.29 -28.79 -6.24
CA SER A 131 8.05 -27.51 -6.94
C SER A 131 9.04 -27.30 -8.08
N SER A 132 8.52 -27.13 -9.30
CA SER A 132 9.32 -26.97 -10.52
C SER A 132 10.04 -25.62 -10.60
N GLN A 133 9.52 -24.61 -9.90
CA GLN A 133 10.07 -23.25 -9.94
C GLN A 133 9.90 -22.54 -8.60
N ILE A 134 11.03 -22.14 -8.02
CA ILE A 134 11.10 -21.28 -6.84
C ILE A 134 11.41 -19.86 -7.30
N ARG A 135 10.65 -18.89 -6.80
CA ARG A 135 10.82 -17.48 -7.08
C ARG A 135 11.15 -16.74 -5.79
N GLU A 136 12.25 -15.99 -5.83
CA GLU A 136 12.66 -15.12 -4.73
C GLU A 136 12.13 -13.70 -4.97
N ILE A 137 11.68 -13.06 -3.89
CA ILE A 137 11.10 -11.73 -3.85
C ILE A 137 11.85 -10.93 -2.78
N SER A 138 12.42 -9.80 -3.17
CA SER A 138 13.07 -8.87 -2.24
C SER A 138 12.07 -7.82 -1.77
N LEU A 139 11.77 -7.83 -0.47
CA LEU A 139 10.91 -6.85 0.20
C LEU A 139 11.74 -5.97 1.14
N SER A 140 11.18 -4.85 1.60
CA SER A 140 11.91 -3.90 2.47
C SER A 140 12.38 -4.53 3.80
N ALA A 141 11.65 -5.52 4.32
CA ALA A 141 11.96 -6.20 5.59
C ALA A 141 12.66 -7.57 5.44
N GLY A 142 13.07 -7.96 4.22
CA GLY A 142 13.75 -9.23 3.96
C GLY A 142 13.32 -9.91 2.67
N THR A 143 13.77 -11.15 2.48
CA THR A 143 13.46 -11.95 1.29
C THR A 143 12.34 -12.95 1.57
N VAL A 144 11.56 -13.23 0.53
CA VAL A 144 10.52 -14.26 0.53
C VAL A 144 10.75 -15.17 -0.66
N GLN A 145 10.70 -16.47 -0.42
CA GLN A 145 10.69 -17.47 -1.47
C GLN A 145 9.29 -18.04 -1.60
N ILE A 146 8.79 -18.06 -2.83
CA ILE A 146 7.52 -18.68 -3.16
C ILE A 146 7.72 -19.79 -4.18
N SER A 147 6.94 -20.85 -4.07
CA SER A 147 6.78 -21.83 -5.13
C SER A 147 5.37 -22.39 -5.10
N LEU A 148 4.93 -22.96 -6.22
CA LEU A 148 3.57 -23.47 -6.32
C LEU A 148 3.53 -24.76 -7.15
N LYS A 149 2.49 -25.55 -6.92
CA LYS A 149 2.18 -26.76 -7.68
C LYS A 149 0.67 -26.86 -7.83
N LYS A 150 0.21 -27.29 -9.01
CA LYS A 150 -1.20 -27.61 -9.22
C LYS A 150 -1.57 -28.84 -8.39
N VAL A 151 -2.73 -28.78 -7.74
CA VAL A 151 -3.33 -29.92 -7.04
C VAL A 151 -3.99 -30.86 -8.05
#